data_AF-A0A0F9ML81-F1
#
_entry.id   AF-A0A0F9ML81-F1
#
_cell.length_a   1.000
_cell.length_b   1.000
_cell.length_c   1.000
_cell.angle_alpha   90.00
_cell.angle_beta   90.00
_cell.angle_gamma   90.00
#
_symmetry.space_group_name_H-M   'P 1'
#
loop_
_entity.id
_entity.type
_entity.pdbx_description
1 polymer ?
#
loop_
_entity_poly.entity_id
_entity_poly.type
_entity_poly.pdbx_seq_one_letter_code
_entity_poly.pdbx_strand_id
1 'polypeptide(L)' 'MEVHAIIDGRLKSGTAQGQVLFWDNTLKRWVNAETSELFWDDTNKRLGIKTASPSSEVDVSGTITVTRILAGGVKE' A
#
# COMPACT_ATOMS: atom_id res chain seq x y z
N MET A 1 23.08 16.63 17.21
CA MET A 1 22.28 15.89 16.23
C MET A 1 21.41 14.95 17.02
N GLU A 2 20.10 15.20 17.08
CA GLU A 2 19.19 14.19 17.62
C GLU A 2 19.23 13.00 16.67
N VAL A 3 19.87 11.93 17.14
CA VAL A 3 19.63 10.61 16.58
C VAL A 3 18.17 10.36 16.90
N HIS A 4 17.29 10.49 15.90
CA HIS A 4 16.03 9.77 15.91
C HIS A 4 16.44 8.30 15.91
N ALA A 5 16.66 7.75 17.12
CA ALA A 5 16.87 6.34 17.29
C ALA A 5 15.69 5.67 16.59
N ILE A 6 15.97 4.74 15.68
CA ILE A 6 14.95 3.87 15.14
C ILE A 6 14.53 2.97 16.30
N ILE A 7 13.66 3.49 17.16
CA ILE A 7 13.00 2.78 18.25
C ILE A 7 12.02 1.85 17.52
N ASP A 8 12.35 0.56 17.51
CA ASP A 8 11.65 -0.55 16.84
C ASP A 8 12.03 -0.90 15.39
N GLY A 9 13.32 -0.79 15.05
CA GLY A 9 13.92 -1.24 13.79
C GLY A 9 13.88 -2.76 13.50
N ARG A 10 12.74 -3.43 13.67
CA ARG A 10 12.49 -4.76 13.09
C ARG A 10 11.59 -4.66 11.86
N LEU A 11 11.98 -3.83 10.90
CA LEU A 11 11.56 -4.05 9.52
C LEU A 11 12.13 -5.41 9.12
N LYS A 12 11.29 -6.38 8.73
CA LYS A 12 11.78 -7.66 8.24
C LYS A 12 12.71 -7.37 7.05
N SER A 13 13.99 -7.75 7.16
CA SER A 13 14.91 -7.70 6.03
C SER A 13 14.56 -8.82 5.06
N GLY A 14 14.60 -8.55 3.74
CA GLY A 14 14.38 -9.57 2.71
C GLY A 14 12.91 -9.82 2.36
N THR A 15 12.08 -8.78 2.35
CA THR A 15 10.69 -8.87 1.90
C THR A 15 10.52 -8.54 0.41
N ALA A 16 9.29 -8.65 -0.11
CA ALA A 16 8.98 -8.37 -1.50
C ALA A 16 9.01 -6.87 -1.84
N GLN A 17 9.36 -6.53 -3.09
CA GLN A 17 9.24 -5.17 -3.61
C GLN A 17 7.77 -4.69 -3.51
N GLY A 18 7.58 -3.39 -3.25
CA GLY A 18 6.26 -2.75 -3.28
C GLY A 18 5.38 -3.00 -2.06
N GLN A 19 5.93 -3.60 -0.99
CA GLN A 19 5.22 -3.70 0.28
C GLN A 19 5.02 -2.34 0.95
N VAL A 20 3.85 -2.16 1.55
CA VAL A 20 3.50 -0.99 2.37
C VAL A 20 3.57 -1.36 3.85
N LEU A 21 4.10 -0.45 4.68
CA LEU A 21 4.15 -0.62 6.13
C LEU A 21 2.92 0.01 6.79
N PHE A 22 2.39 -0.66 7.81
CA PHE A 22 1.34 -0.13 8.67
C PHE A 22 1.59 -0.49 10.14
N TRP A 23 1.00 0.28 11.05
CA TRP A 23 1.09 0.03 12.49
C TRP A 23 0.09 -1.03 12.91
N ASP A 24 0.57 -2.09 13.57
CA ASP A 24 -0.27 -3.09 14.20
C ASP A 24 -0.39 -2.78 15.71
N ASN A 25 -1.59 -2.41 16.14
CA ASN A 25 -1.87 -2.07 17.53
C ASN A 25 -1.88 -3.28 18.48
N THR A 26 -2.00 -4.50 17.95
CA THR A 26 -1.93 -5.75 18.72
C THR A 26 -0.47 -6.15 18.93
N LEU A 27 0.32 -6.13 17.85
CA LEU A 27 1.75 -6.50 17.89
C LEU A 27 2.67 -5.37 18.37
N LYS A 28 2.12 -4.17 18.56
CA LYS A 28 2.80 -2.93 19.00
C LYS A 28 4.06 -2.66 18.19
N ARG A 29 3.97 -2.82 16.86
CA ARG A 29 5.08 -2.59 15.94
C ARG A 29 4.58 -2.28 14.53
N TRP A 30 5.47 -1.74 13.72
CA TRP A 30 5.29 -1.67 12.27
C TRP A 30 5.37 -3.06 11.64
N VAL A 31 4.42 -3.38 10.77
CA VAL A 31 4.36 -4.62 9.99
C VAL A 31 4.18 -4.29 8.51
N ASN A 32 4.55 -5.23 7.63
CA ASN A 32 4.31 -5.10 6.19
C ASN A 32 2.97 -5.72 5.80
N ALA A 33 2.26 -5.11 4.86
CA ALA A 33 1.19 -5.78 4.12
C ALA A 33 1.79 -6.81 3.16
N GLU A 34 1.04 -7.88 2.88
CA GLU A 34 1.39 -8.77 1.78
C GLU A 34 1.12 -8.07 0.44
N THR A 35 1.93 -8.33 -0.58
CA THR A 35 1.76 -7.68 -1.91
C THR A 35 0.48 -8.13 -2.62
N SER A 36 -0.15 -9.20 -2.15
CA SER A 36 -1.48 -9.66 -2.55
C SER A 36 -2.62 -8.92 -1.83
N GLU A 37 -2.34 -8.06 -0.84
CA GLU A 37 -3.33 -7.28 -0.09
C GLU A 37 -3.26 -5.81 -0.50
N LEU A 38 -2.08 -5.20 -0.37
CA LEU A 38 -1.81 -3.81 -0.66
C LEU A 38 -0.41 -3.67 -1.26
N PHE A 39 -0.30 -3.01 -2.41
CA PHE A 39 0.91 -2.94 -3.20
C PHE A 39 1.18 -1.52 -3.71
N TRP A 40 2.42 -1.06 -3.58
CA TRP A 40 2.91 0.15 -4.24
C TRP A 40 3.85 -0.22 -5.39
N ASP A 41 3.42 0.06 -6.62
CA ASP A 41 4.27 -0.04 -7.81
C ASP A 41 5.16 1.21 -7.87
N ASP A 42 6.39 1.09 -7.39
CA ASP A 42 7.33 2.22 -7.43
C ASP A 42 7.88 2.51 -8.84
N THR A 43 7.72 1.60 -9.81
CA THR A 43 8.16 1.87 -11.18
C THR A 43 7.17 2.82 -11.87
N ASN A 44 5.87 2.51 -11.76
CA ASN A 44 4.82 3.27 -12.43
C ASN A 44 4.10 4.27 -11.51
N LYS A 45 4.45 4.32 -10.22
CA LYS A 45 3.84 5.15 -9.17
C LYS A 45 2.33 4.90 -9.02
N ARG A 46 1.94 3.63 -8.87
CA ARG A 46 0.53 3.18 -8.81
C ARG A 46 0.23 2.42 -7.52
N LEU A 47 -1.00 2.57 -7.03
CA LEU A 47 -1.53 1.84 -5.89
C LEU A 47 -2.35 0.63 -6.36
N GLY A 48 -2.00 -0.57 -5.89
CA GLY A 48 -2.78 -1.79 -6.07
C GLY A 48 -3.43 -2.24 -4.75
N ILE A 49 -4.72 -2.57 -4.79
CA ILE A 49 -5.44 -3.25 -3.71
C ILE A 49 -5.87 -4.62 -4.22
N LYS A 50 -5.41 -5.68 -3.56
CA LYS A 50 -5.56 -7.07 -4.02
C LYS A 50 -4.97 -7.37 -5.41
N THR A 51 -4.01 -6.55 -5.86
CA THR A 51 -3.27 -6.75 -7.11
C THR A 51 -1.86 -6.20 -6.98
N ALA A 52 -0.88 -6.97 -7.46
CA ALA A 52 0.52 -6.54 -7.53
C ALA A 52 0.90 -5.95 -8.90
N SER A 53 -0.05 -5.88 -9.83
CA SER A 53 0.15 -5.37 -11.20
C SER A 53 -0.93 -4.34 -11.55
N PRO A 54 -0.96 -3.18 -10.86
CA PRO A 54 -1.98 -2.16 -11.10
C PRO A 54 -1.92 -1.59 -12.52
N SER A 55 -3.06 -1.60 -13.20
CA SER A 55 -3.22 -1.10 -14.57
C SER A 55 -3.54 0.40 -14.65
N SER A 56 -4.00 0.98 -13.53
CA SER A 56 -4.39 2.39 -13.38
C SER A 56 -3.71 3.01 -12.15
N GLU A 57 -3.82 4.32 -11.95
CA GLU A 57 -3.22 5.03 -10.79
C GLU A 57 -3.62 4.39 -9.45
N VAL A 58 -4.90 3.99 -9.35
CA VAL A 58 -5.43 3.15 -8.27
C VAL A 58 -6.20 2.00 -8.92
N ASP A 59 -5.77 0.76 -8.65
CA ASP A 59 -6.40 -0.46 -9.17
C ASP A 59 -6.84 -1.34 -8.00
N VAL A 60 -8.14 -1.65 -7.94
CA VAL A 60 -8.73 -2.45 -6.87
C VAL A 60 -9.34 -3.70 -7.48
N SER A 61 -8.77 -4.85 -7.16
CA SER A 61 -9.37 -6.14 -7.47
C SER A 61 -10.48 -6.46 -6.46
N GLY A 62 -11.64 -5.82 -6.64
CA GLY A 62 -12.79 -5.98 -5.76
C GLY A 62 -13.79 -4.82 -5.83
N THR A 63 -14.62 -4.70 -4.80
CA THR A 63 -15.60 -3.62 -4.67
C THR A 63 -14.99 -2.41 -3.99
N ILE A 64 -15.23 -1.23 -4.55
CA ILE A 64 -14.87 0.06 -3.96
C ILE A 64 -16.14 0.69 -3.38
N THR A 65 -16.08 1.17 -2.13
CA THR A 65 -17.10 2.04 -1.54
C THR A 65 -16.53 3.44 -1.37
N VAL A 66 -17.20 4.43 -1.96
CA VAL A 66 -16.76 5.84 -1.93
C VAL A 66 -17.96 6.75 -1.76
N THR A 67 -17.77 7.87 -1.07
CA THR A 67 -18.82 8.88 -0.85
C THR A 67 -19.26 9.57 -2.14
N ARG A 68 -18.30 9.84 -3.04
CA ARG A 68 -18.54 10.50 -4.33
C ARG A 68 -17.45 10.12 -5.32
N ILE A 69 -17.85 9.92 -6.57
CA ILE A 69 -16.93 9.81 -7.72
C ILE A 69 -17.08 11.09 -8.55
N LEU A 70 -15.94 11.67 -8.93
CA LEU A 70 -15.85 12.73 -9.92
C LEU A 70 -15.16 12.15 -11.14
N ALA A 71 -15.92 11.53 -12.03
CA ALA A 71 -15.39 10.96 -13.26
C ALA A 71 -15.58 11.94 -14.42
N GLY A 72 -14.47 12.42 -14.98
CA GLY A 72 -14.51 13.18 -16.23
C GLY A 72 -14.73 12.23 -17.40
N GLY A 73 -15.81 12.41 -18.15
CA GLY A 73 -15.98 11.73 -19.45
C GLY A 73 -16.40 10.26 -19.38
N VAL A 74 -17.25 9.87 -18.42
CA VAL A 74 -18.00 8.60 -18.54
C VAL A 74 -18.88 8.74 -19.78
N LYS A 75 -18.43 8.16 -20.90
CA LYS A 75 -19.32 7.85 -22.02
C LYS A 75 -19.90 6.49 -21.69
N GLU A 76 -21.21 6.44 -21.55
CA GLU A 76 -21.96 5.19 -21.48
C GLU A 76 -21.59 4.26 -22.64
#